data_AF-A0A7S2J622-F1
#
_entry.id   AF-A0A7S2J622-F1
#
_cell.length_a   1.000
_cell.length_b   1.000
_cell.length_c   1.000
_cell.angle_alpha   90.00
_cell.angle_beta   90.00
_cell.angle_gamma   90.00
#
_symmetry.space_group_name_H-M   'P 1'
#
loop_
_entity.id
_entity.type
_entity.pdbx_description
1 polymer ?
#
loop_
_entity_poly.entity_id
_entity_poly.type
_entity_poly.pdbx_seq_one_letter_code
_entity_poly.pdbx_strand_id
1 'polypeptide(L)'
;WSIEQGLLAAPPPAEDAQPGAPPPSAREPKEELLKYQSRVHSCLKAVVTFCTTVQDVHAKAVKGARASKLTEQRSLVFDKYDKDKDGKLSGKEIAMYAMGEFKFGIAEALIPKILAKLADGNGGVPKSKFQPLRVAVGIAREEEASRLRRKKAEERAKFIADKKAALQADIGKVADFSEEVDAEVNAAVAVAKPMFCEDLGSIPTVPETLKASEEKLKAVRQQVDRLRAQIKALSADVESELAAFVADECRKLSAKTEVFEKRLSQVEAVAEKGRAHLANVEKQELEKLGLDVVRALKEHCVAKKLSVEDCFTVADADKDGKIGQADFLTYVSALESQSFDSERLEKLFAHFAGDGNETISGEAFQRLLVTYYRVAKDTLVTSEMAIKGGKTVRRLDVDEVFEACEGPIKDETNGIFRVRGRALKDGCQGWATELGNTGGVFLEAGEDRGLYEVVRPQVLSSGFEPTGTPPVRMLKPGDKLDVLDWDKEHEGSGMVRIRAKLVGEDRISGWVTKMLQDETMLLKLVWRPSKKA
;
A
#
# COMPACT_ATOMS: atom_id res chain seq x y z
N TRP A 1 -34.38 80.73 -42.72
CA TRP A 1 -34.56 82.17 -42.44
C TRP A 1 -33.51 82.57 -41.42
N SER A 2 -32.57 83.41 -41.85
CA SER A 2 -31.50 84.15 -41.14
C SER A 2 -30.77 83.52 -39.94
N ILE A 3 -29.71 82.76 -40.20
CA ILE A 3 -28.59 82.55 -39.24
C ILE A 3 -27.26 83.11 -39.82
N GLU A 4 -27.27 83.68 -41.03
CA GLU A 4 -26.04 84.18 -41.68
C GLU A 4 -25.59 85.59 -41.25
N GLN A 5 -26.40 86.36 -40.51
CA GLN A 5 -26.04 87.76 -40.19
C GLN A 5 -25.23 87.98 -38.90
N GLY A 6 -24.92 86.93 -38.13
CA GLY A 6 -24.26 87.08 -36.83
C GLY A 6 -22.74 86.82 -36.79
N LEU A 7 -22.15 86.23 -37.83
CA LEU A 7 -20.80 85.65 -37.75
C LEU A 7 -19.68 86.48 -38.41
N LEU A 8 -19.97 87.64 -39.00
CA LEU A 8 -19.00 88.41 -39.83
C LEU A 8 -18.85 89.89 -39.44
N ALA A 9 -18.99 90.25 -38.16
CA ALA A 9 -18.59 91.59 -37.70
C ALA A 9 -17.14 91.57 -37.21
N ALA A 10 -16.24 92.21 -37.96
CA ALA A 10 -14.83 92.39 -37.61
C ALA A 10 -14.65 93.34 -36.40
N PRO A 11 -13.63 93.13 -35.54
CA PRO A 11 -13.37 94.01 -34.40
C PRO A 11 -12.78 95.36 -34.84
N PRO A 12 -13.08 96.48 -34.12
CA PRO A 12 -12.51 97.79 -34.40
C PRO A 12 -11.01 97.86 -34.06
N PRO A 13 -10.25 98.80 -34.66
CA PRO A 13 -8.79 98.80 -34.67
C PRO A 13 -8.18 99.26 -33.34
N ALA A 14 -6.97 98.76 -33.06
CA ALA A 14 -6.17 99.12 -31.89
C ALA A 14 -5.60 100.54 -32.04
N GLU A 15 -5.84 101.40 -31.05
CA GLU A 15 -5.25 102.74 -30.95
C GLU A 15 -4.09 102.74 -29.94
N ASP A 16 -3.05 103.48 -30.32
CA ASP A 16 -1.68 103.43 -29.81
C ASP A 16 -1.48 103.80 -28.33
N ALA A 17 -0.42 103.22 -27.76
CA ALA A 17 0.02 103.36 -26.38
C ALA A 17 0.57 104.76 -26.03
N GLN A 18 0.35 105.20 -24.78
CA GLN A 18 1.20 106.17 -24.10
C GLN A 18 1.64 105.68 -22.71
N PRO A 19 2.84 106.11 -22.23
CA PRO A 19 3.63 105.36 -21.26
C PRO A 19 3.56 105.94 -19.84
N GLY A 20 3.37 105.08 -18.84
CA GLY A 20 3.67 105.39 -17.44
C GLY A 20 2.51 105.24 -16.45
N ALA A 21 2.07 104.02 -16.18
CA ALA A 21 1.30 103.63 -14.97
C ALA A 21 1.45 102.10 -14.75
N PRO A 22 1.42 101.57 -13.51
CA PRO A 22 1.86 100.21 -13.17
C PRO A 22 0.93 99.11 -13.77
N PRO A 23 1.40 97.85 -13.91
CA PRO A 23 0.71 96.84 -14.71
C PRO A 23 -0.69 96.51 -14.16
N PRO A 24 -1.73 96.45 -15.01
CA PRO A 24 -3.09 96.13 -14.58
C PRO A 24 -3.16 94.69 -14.05
N SER A 25 -3.83 94.54 -12.92
CA SER A 25 -3.96 93.32 -12.13
C SER A 25 -4.49 92.14 -12.96
N ALA A 26 -3.97 90.94 -12.71
CA ALA A 26 -4.37 89.67 -13.34
C ALA A 26 -5.83 89.20 -13.06
N ARG A 27 -6.75 90.11 -12.69
CA ARG A 27 -8.17 89.83 -12.43
C ARG A 27 -9.03 89.91 -13.70
N GLU A 28 -8.77 90.84 -14.62
CA GLU A 28 -9.59 91.04 -15.83
C GLU A 28 -9.59 89.82 -16.79
N PRO A 29 -8.47 89.14 -17.09
CA PRO A 29 -8.47 87.99 -18.00
C PRO A 29 -9.20 86.78 -17.43
N LYS A 30 -9.23 86.63 -16.09
CA LYS A 30 -9.92 85.50 -15.41
C LYS A 30 -11.44 85.64 -15.47
N GLU A 31 -11.96 86.86 -15.35
CA GLU A 31 -13.40 87.11 -15.44
C GLU A 31 -13.93 86.88 -16.85
N GLU A 32 -13.17 87.26 -17.88
CA GLU A 32 -13.52 86.94 -19.27
C GLU A 32 -13.45 85.43 -19.54
N LEU A 33 -12.43 84.73 -19.03
CA LEU A 33 -12.30 83.28 -19.18
C LEU A 33 -13.49 82.54 -18.54
N LEU A 34 -13.98 83.01 -17.38
CA LEU A 34 -15.20 82.51 -16.73
C LEU A 34 -16.47 82.72 -17.59
N LYS A 35 -16.57 83.84 -18.31
CA LYS A 35 -17.67 84.08 -19.28
C LYS A 35 -17.58 83.15 -20.49
N TYR A 36 -16.38 82.89 -21.01
CA TYR A 36 -16.22 81.91 -22.08
C TYR A 36 -16.52 80.49 -21.61
N GLN A 37 -16.08 80.11 -20.41
CA GLN A 37 -16.37 78.80 -19.82
C GLN A 37 -17.87 78.59 -19.58
N SER A 38 -18.60 79.61 -19.11
CA SER A 38 -20.06 79.53 -18.95
C SER A 38 -20.79 79.43 -20.29
N ARG A 39 -20.33 80.14 -21.32
CA ARG A 39 -20.83 80.01 -22.70
C ARG A 39 -20.59 78.62 -23.27
N VAL A 40 -19.37 78.08 -23.12
CA VAL A 40 -19.04 76.70 -23.54
C VAL A 40 -19.91 75.68 -22.82
N HIS A 41 -20.13 75.84 -21.51
CA HIS A 41 -21.00 74.96 -20.74
C HIS A 41 -22.47 75.05 -21.19
N SER A 42 -22.96 76.26 -21.50
CA SER A 42 -24.30 76.46 -22.06
C SER A 42 -24.46 75.81 -23.43
N CYS A 43 -23.46 75.95 -24.31
CA CYS A 43 -23.44 75.28 -25.60
C CYS A 43 -23.41 73.76 -25.44
N LEU A 44 -22.59 73.22 -24.53
CA LEU A 44 -22.54 71.79 -24.23
C LEU A 44 -23.89 71.27 -23.74
N LYS A 45 -24.55 72.00 -22.83
CA LYS A 45 -25.88 71.63 -22.34
C LYS A 45 -26.92 71.61 -23.46
N ALA A 46 -26.91 72.61 -24.35
CA ALA A 46 -27.79 72.66 -25.52
C ALA A 46 -27.55 71.49 -26.48
N VAL A 47 -26.29 71.15 -26.75
CA VAL A 47 -25.92 70.01 -27.60
C VAL A 47 -26.37 68.69 -26.97
N VAL A 48 -26.14 68.48 -25.68
CA VAL A 48 -26.57 67.27 -24.97
C VAL A 48 -28.10 67.13 -25.00
N THR A 49 -28.82 68.21 -24.68
CA THR A 49 -30.30 68.21 -24.74
C THR A 49 -30.81 67.93 -26.15
N PHE A 50 -30.19 68.53 -27.17
CA PHE A 50 -30.54 68.26 -28.56
C PHE A 50 -30.31 66.79 -28.92
N CYS A 51 -29.13 66.23 -28.63
CA CYS A 51 -28.82 64.83 -28.88
C CYS A 51 -29.81 63.87 -28.20
N THR A 52 -30.18 64.10 -26.93
CA THR A 52 -31.16 63.26 -26.23
C THR A 52 -32.55 63.37 -26.86
N THR A 53 -32.99 64.57 -27.25
CA THR A 53 -34.30 64.73 -27.91
C THR A 53 -34.35 64.05 -29.27
N VAL A 54 -33.27 64.12 -30.07
CA VAL A 54 -33.17 63.43 -31.35
C VAL A 54 -33.21 61.92 -31.16
N GLN A 55 -32.52 61.38 -30.15
CA GLN A 55 -32.58 59.96 -29.82
C GLN A 55 -34.00 59.51 -29.44
N ASP A 56 -34.72 60.29 -28.62
CA ASP A 56 -36.10 59.99 -28.24
C ASP A 56 -37.07 60.04 -29.41
N VAL A 57 -36.95 61.05 -30.27
CA VAL A 57 -37.79 61.20 -31.47
C VAL A 57 -37.52 60.06 -32.45
N HIS A 58 -36.25 59.73 -32.68
CA HIS A 58 -35.86 58.60 -33.52
C HIS A 58 -36.39 57.27 -32.95
N ALA A 59 -36.26 57.03 -31.64
CA ALA A 59 -36.80 55.84 -30.99
C ALA A 59 -38.33 55.74 -31.12
N LYS A 60 -39.05 56.86 -30.95
CA LYS A 60 -40.50 56.94 -31.18
C LYS A 60 -40.86 56.64 -32.64
N ALA A 61 -40.14 57.21 -33.59
CA ALA A 61 -40.37 56.99 -35.03
C ALA A 61 -40.13 55.52 -35.42
N VAL A 62 -39.02 54.92 -34.98
CA VAL A 62 -38.72 53.50 -35.22
C VAL A 62 -39.76 52.59 -34.58
N LYS A 63 -40.20 52.88 -33.35
CA LYS A 63 -41.27 52.12 -32.67
C LYS A 63 -42.59 52.25 -33.43
N GLY A 64 -42.94 53.44 -33.90
CA GLY A 64 -44.13 53.70 -34.72
C GLY A 64 -44.11 52.94 -36.05
N ALA A 65 -42.99 52.99 -36.78
CA ALA A 65 -42.82 52.26 -38.03
C ALA A 65 -42.94 50.74 -37.85
N ARG A 66 -42.35 50.19 -36.77
CA ARG A 66 -42.48 48.76 -36.43
C ARG A 66 -43.91 48.40 -36.04
N ALA A 67 -44.61 49.24 -35.28
CA ALA A 67 -45.99 49.02 -34.89
C ALA A 67 -46.95 49.05 -36.09
N SER A 68 -46.71 49.93 -37.06
CA SER A 68 -47.49 50.01 -38.31
C SER A 68 -47.30 48.74 -39.14
N LYS A 69 -46.05 48.32 -39.42
CA LYS A 69 -45.77 47.06 -40.13
C LYS A 69 -46.37 45.83 -39.45
N LEU A 70 -46.29 45.77 -38.12
CA LEU A 70 -46.85 44.65 -37.35
C LEU A 70 -48.38 44.66 -37.39
N THR A 71 -49.01 45.83 -37.36
CA THR A 71 -50.46 45.98 -37.51
C THR A 71 -50.92 45.55 -38.90
N GLU A 72 -50.17 45.90 -39.95
CA GLU A 72 -50.42 45.50 -41.33
C GLU A 72 -50.32 43.97 -41.50
N GLN A 73 -49.26 43.35 -40.99
CA GLN A 73 -49.11 41.89 -40.98
C GLN A 73 -50.25 41.21 -40.21
N ARG A 74 -50.68 41.78 -39.09
CA ARG A 74 -51.82 41.27 -38.30
C ARG A 74 -53.13 41.41 -39.06
N SER A 75 -53.34 42.50 -39.81
CA SER A 75 -54.52 42.63 -40.66
C SER A 75 -54.56 41.58 -41.75
N LEU A 76 -53.43 41.27 -42.39
CA LEU A 76 -53.37 40.21 -43.41
C LEU A 76 -53.74 38.83 -42.84
N VAL A 77 -53.30 38.52 -41.62
CA VAL A 77 -53.69 37.28 -40.93
C VAL A 77 -55.17 37.31 -40.57
N PHE A 78 -55.71 38.42 -40.07
CA PHE A 78 -57.16 38.55 -39.81
C PHE A 78 -57.98 38.30 -41.09
N ASP A 79 -57.61 38.96 -42.18
CA ASP A 79 -58.29 38.90 -43.48
C ASP A 79 -58.18 37.51 -44.14
N LYS A 80 -57.16 36.71 -43.78
CA LYS A 80 -57.01 35.31 -44.23
C LYS A 80 -58.03 34.37 -43.58
N TYR A 81 -58.47 34.67 -42.36
CA TYR A 81 -59.35 33.80 -41.56
C TYR A 81 -60.79 34.30 -41.45
N ASP A 82 -61.06 35.57 -41.79
CA ASP A 82 -62.37 36.17 -42.03
C ASP A 82 -62.90 35.70 -43.41
N LYS A 83 -63.59 34.55 -43.45
CA LYS A 83 -64.01 33.91 -44.70
C LYS A 83 -65.30 34.48 -45.24
N ASP A 84 -66.17 34.99 -44.39
CA ASP A 84 -67.42 35.64 -44.77
C ASP A 84 -67.25 37.14 -45.05
N LYS A 85 -66.06 37.70 -44.79
CA LYS A 85 -65.67 39.10 -45.02
C LYS A 85 -66.58 40.07 -44.24
N ASP A 86 -67.09 39.63 -43.09
CA ASP A 86 -67.97 40.44 -42.25
C ASP A 86 -67.19 41.41 -41.34
N GLY A 87 -65.85 41.36 -41.38
CA GLY A 87 -64.96 42.18 -40.57
C GLY A 87 -64.85 41.72 -39.12
N LYS A 88 -65.35 40.52 -38.81
CA LYS A 88 -65.36 39.87 -37.51
C LYS A 88 -64.91 38.41 -37.67
N LEU A 89 -64.44 37.81 -36.57
CA LEU A 89 -64.12 36.38 -36.53
C LEU A 89 -65.18 35.65 -35.71
N SER A 90 -65.90 34.74 -36.35
CA SER A 90 -66.87 33.85 -35.73
C SER A 90 -66.18 32.73 -34.92
N GLY A 91 -66.92 32.05 -34.04
CA GLY A 91 -66.37 30.96 -33.23
C GLY A 91 -65.72 29.82 -34.04
N LYS A 92 -66.25 29.53 -35.24
CA LYS A 92 -65.67 28.52 -36.14
C LYS A 92 -64.38 29.02 -36.80
N GLU A 93 -64.30 30.30 -37.13
CA GLU A 93 -63.10 30.92 -37.70
C GLU A 93 -61.99 31.10 -36.66
N ILE A 94 -62.33 31.37 -35.40
CA ILE A 94 -61.38 31.38 -34.28
C ILE A 94 -60.76 29.99 -34.10
N ALA A 95 -61.55 28.91 -34.20
CA ALA A 95 -61.04 27.54 -34.16
C ALA A 95 -60.12 27.22 -35.35
N MET A 96 -60.49 27.65 -36.57
CA MET A 96 -59.64 27.49 -37.76
C MET A 96 -58.35 28.32 -37.70
N TYR A 97 -58.40 29.53 -37.14
CA TYR A 97 -57.24 30.39 -36.91
C TYR A 97 -56.27 29.74 -35.92
N ALA A 98 -56.77 29.22 -34.80
CA ALA A 98 -55.93 28.54 -33.81
C ALA A 98 -55.30 27.25 -34.34
N MET A 99 -56.05 26.47 -35.13
CA MET A 99 -55.52 25.27 -35.76
C MET A 99 -54.54 25.59 -36.91
N GLY A 100 -54.83 26.61 -37.72
CA GLY A 100 -54.02 26.98 -38.88
C GLY A 100 -52.72 27.70 -38.54
N GLU A 101 -52.74 28.65 -37.61
CA GLU A 101 -51.56 29.45 -37.24
C GLU A 101 -50.78 28.84 -36.07
N PHE A 102 -51.46 28.15 -35.15
CA PHE A 102 -50.83 27.64 -33.92
C PHE A 102 -50.87 26.11 -33.78
N LYS A 103 -51.46 25.38 -34.75
CA LYS A 103 -51.66 23.92 -34.68
C LYS A 103 -52.31 23.47 -33.37
N PHE A 104 -53.19 24.32 -32.82
CA PHE A 104 -53.82 24.15 -31.53
C PHE A 104 -55.34 24.03 -31.67
N GLY A 105 -55.91 22.91 -31.23
CA GLY A 105 -57.35 22.73 -31.14
C GLY A 105 -57.89 23.40 -29.87
N ILE A 106 -58.58 24.52 -30.01
CA ILE A 106 -59.23 25.16 -28.86
C ILE A 106 -60.39 24.27 -28.40
N ALA A 107 -60.46 23.95 -27.10
CA ALA A 107 -61.60 23.26 -26.52
C ALA A 107 -62.90 24.04 -26.77
N GLU A 108 -63.96 23.36 -27.20
CA GLU A 108 -65.24 23.99 -27.56
C GLU A 108 -65.85 24.84 -26.43
N ALA A 109 -65.54 24.52 -25.17
CA ALA A 109 -65.96 25.29 -24.00
C ALA A 109 -65.25 26.65 -23.80
N LEU A 110 -64.06 26.84 -24.40
CA LEU A 110 -63.31 28.10 -24.32
C LEU A 110 -63.75 29.11 -25.37
N ILE A 111 -64.29 28.65 -26.50
CA ILE A 111 -64.76 29.50 -27.61
C ILE A 111 -65.89 30.44 -27.13
N PRO A 112 -66.94 30.00 -26.41
CA PRO A 112 -67.96 30.87 -25.84
C PRO A 112 -67.43 31.88 -24.82
N LYS A 113 -66.41 31.52 -24.02
CA LYS A 113 -65.81 32.43 -23.03
C LYS A 113 -64.98 33.53 -23.68
N ILE A 114 -64.28 33.20 -24.76
CA ILE A 114 -63.52 34.15 -25.58
C ILE A 114 -64.49 35.10 -26.29
N LEU A 115 -65.57 34.56 -26.88
CA LEU A 115 -66.61 35.36 -27.52
C LEU A 115 -67.35 36.26 -26.52
N ALA A 116 -67.71 35.76 -25.32
CA ALA A 116 -68.39 36.57 -24.30
C ALA A 116 -67.56 37.77 -23.82
N LYS A 117 -66.22 37.68 -23.84
CA LYS A 117 -65.33 38.78 -23.43
C LYS A 117 -64.94 39.72 -24.57
N LEU A 118 -64.89 39.22 -25.81
CA LEU A 118 -64.28 39.94 -26.93
C LEU A 118 -65.23 40.24 -28.09
N ALA A 119 -66.41 39.61 -28.16
CA ALA A 119 -67.40 39.89 -29.20
C ALA A 119 -68.27 41.11 -28.83
N ASP A 120 -68.67 41.87 -29.86
CA ASP A 120 -69.56 43.02 -29.71
C ASP A 120 -70.97 42.63 -30.17
N GLY A 121 -71.88 42.30 -29.24
CA GLY A 121 -73.34 42.19 -29.42
C GLY A 121 -73.92 41.21 -30.46
N ASN A 122 -73.18 40.92 -31.54
CA ASN A 122 -73.52 40.16 -32.74
C ASN A 122 -72.39 39.16 -33.05
N GLY A 123 -72.15 38.22 -32.13
CA GLY A 123 -71.57 36.90 -32.44
C GLY A 123 -70.10 36.77 -32.86
N GLY A 124 -69.34 37.85 -33.10
CA GLY A 124 -67.97 37.77 -33.62
C GLY A 124 -66.99 38.81 -33.04
N VAL A 125 -65.69 38.50 -33.08
CA VAL A 125 -64.61 39.38 -32.59
C VAL A 125 -64.16 40.34 -33.69
N PRO A 126 -64.26 41.67 -33.51
CA PRO A 126 -63.87 42.64 -34.54
C PRO A 126 -62.35 42.72 -34.71
N LYS A 127 -61.90 43.21 -35.87
CA LYS A 127 -60.49 43.44 -36.21
C LYS A 127 -59.72 44.27 -35.17
N SER A 128 -60.39 45.22 -34.52
CA SER A 128 -59.81 46.03 -33.42
C SER A 128 -59.43 45.23 -32.18
N LYS A 129 -60.11 44.11 -31.91
CA LYS A 129 -59.90 43.21 -30.77
C LYS A 129 -59.13 41.94 -31.13
N PHE A 130 -58.53 41.89 -32.32
CA PHE A 130 -57.74 40.73 -32.78
C PHE A 130 -56.49 40.47 -31.91
N GLN A 131 -55.84 41.51 -31.41
CA GLN A 131 -54.70 41.36 -30.51
C GLN A 131 -55.09 40.69 -29.16
N PRO A 132 -56.14 41.15 -28.47
CA PRO A 132 -56.72 40.44 -27.32
C PRO A 132 -57.11 38.97 -27.61
N LEU A 133 -57.68 38.69 -28.79
CA LEU A 133 -58.04 37.33 -29.21
C LEU A 133 -56.79 36.44 -29.34
N ARG A 134 -55.74 36.92 -30.01
CA ARG A 134 -54.46 36.21 -30.12
C ARG A 134 -53.84 35.95 -28.75
N VAL A 135 -53.96 36.89 -27.80
CA VAL A 135 -53.52 36.71 -26.41
C VAL A 135 -54.35 35.62 -25.73
N ALA A 136 -55.67 35.62 -25.88
CA ALA A 136 -56.55 34.61 -25.29
C ALA A 136 -56.27 33.19 -25.83
N VAL A 137 -56.05 33.04 -27.13
CA VAL A 137 -55.64 31.77 -27.75
C VAL A 137 -54.25 31.33 -27.25
N GLY A 138 -53.33 32.28 -27.09
CA GLY A 138 -52.02 32.04 -26.49
C GLY A 138 -52.08 31.55 -25.05
N ILE A 139 -52.94 32.15 -24.22
CA ILE A 139 -53.19 31.74 -22.83
C ILE A 139 -53.74 30.31 -22.80
N ALA A 140 -54.75 29.99 -23.62
CA ALA A 140 -55.33 28.66 -23.68
C ALA A 140 -54.32 27.56 -24.08
N ARG A 141 -53.45 27.86 -25.05
CA ARG A 141 -52.37 26.96 -25.48
C ARG A 141 -51.35 26.72 -24.35
N GLU A 142 -50.93 27.78 -23.66
CA GLU A 142 -49.96 27.69 -22.57
C GLU A 142 -50.54 26.97 -21.34
N GLU A 143 -51.83 27.15 -21.06
CA GLU A 143 -52.55 26.47 -19.98
C GLU A 143 -52.62 24.96 -20.22
N GLU A 144 -52.94 24.53 -21.45
CA GLU A 144 -52.94 23.10 -21.80
C GLU A 144 -51.52 22.50 -21.79
N ALA A 145 -50.53 23.21 -22.33
CA ALA A 145 -49.13 22.81 -22.27
C ALA A 145 -48.61 22.74 -20.82
N SER A 146 -49.02 23.66 -19.95
CA SER A 146 -48.73 23.65 -18.51
C SER A 146 -49.39 22.48 -17.82
N ARG A 147 -50.65 22.17 -18.13
CA ARG A 147 -51.36 21.00 -17.59
C ARG A 147 -50.67 19.69 -17.97
N LEU A 148 -50.25 19.55 -19.22
CA LEU A 148 -49.53 18.36 -19.68
C LEU A 148 -48.15 18.23 -19.01
N ARG A 149 -47.42 19.35 -18.85
CA ARG A 149 -46.15 19.38 -18.11
C ARG A 149 -46.34 19.01 -16.64
N ARG A 150 -47.38 19.51 -15.98
CA ARG A 150 -47.72 19.16 -14.58
C ARG A 150 -48.01 17.67 -14.44
N LYS A 151 -48.87 17.09 -15.30
CA LYS A 151 -49.14 15.65 -15.29
C LYS A 151 -47.88 14.81 -15.48
N LYS A 152 -47.05 15.13 -16.48
CA LYS A 152 -45.77 14.42 -16.71
C LYS A 152 -44.79 14.59 -15.54
N ALA A 153 -44.75 15.76 -14.92
CA ALA A 153 -43.92 16.01 -13.75
C ALA A 153 -44.41 15.23 -12.53
N GLU A 154 -45.73 15.14 -12.32
CA GLU A 154 -46.35 14.36 -11.25
C GLU A 154 -46.11 12.85 -11.44
N GLU A 155 -46.27 12.34 -12.66
CA GLU A 155 -45.95 10.94 -13.01
C GLU A 155 -44.46 10.62 -12.81
N ARG A 156 -43.57 11.51 -13.27
CA ARG A 156 -42.12 11.37 -13.04
C ARG A 156 -41.78 11.46 -11.56
N ALA A 157 -42.41 12.36 -10.81
CA ALA A 157 -42.18 12.50 -9.37
C ALA A 157 -42.62 11.25 -8.59
N LYS A 158 -43.78 10.66 -8.93
CA LYS A 158 -44.21 9.38 -8.34
C LYS A 158 -43.24 8.24 -8.67
N PHE A 159 -42.84 8.12 -9.93
CA PHE A 159 -41.87 7.10 -10.36
C PHE A 159 -40.53 7.22 -9.61
N ILE A 160 -40.01 8.45 -9.47
CA ILE A 160 -38.77 8.70 -8.72
C ILE A 160 -38.96 8.42 -7.23
N ALA A 161 -40.11 8.75 -6.65
CA ALA A 161 -40.42 8.45 -5.25
C ALA A 161 -40.48 6.94 -4.98
N ASP A 162 -41.15 6.18 -5.84
CA ASP A 162 -41.26 4.71 -5.72
C ASP A 162 -39.88 4.04 -5.87
N LYS A 163 -39.08 4.46 -6.86
CA LYS A 163 -37.70 3.99 -7.01
C LYS A 163 -36.82 4.35 -5.81
N LYS A 164 -36.96 5.57 -5.28
CA LYS A 164 -36.22 6.00 -4.09
C LYS A 164 -36.57 5.13 -2.88
N ALA A 165 -37.85 4.83 -2.67
CA ALA A 165 -38.29 3.97 -1.57
C ALA A 165 -37.74 2.54 -1.70
N ALA A 166 -37.76 1.97 -2.90
CA ALA A 166 -37.16 0.66 -3.17
C ALA A 166 -35.64 0.64 -2.91
N LEU A 167 -34.91 1.61 -3.46
CA LEU A 167 -33.46 1.75 -3.23
C LEU A 167 -33.13 1.97 -1.76
N GLN A 168 -33.94 2.74 -1.03
CA GLN A 168 -33.74 2.97 0.40
C GLN A 168 -33.96 1.69 1.22
N ALA A 169 -34.89 0.83 0.83
CA ALA A 169 -35.07 -0.47 1.46
C ALA A 169 -33.88 -1.41 1.18
N ASP A 170 -33.33 -1.40 -0.04
CA ASP A 170 -32.16 -2.21 -0.38
C ASP A 170 -30.88 -1.70 0.30
N ILE A 171 -30.69 -0.38 0.39
CA ILE A 171 -29.64 0.24 1.22
C ILE A 171 -29.77 -0.20 2.68
N GLY A 172 -31.00 -0.24 3.22
CA GLY A 172 -31.28 -0.73 4.56
C GLY A 172 -30.81 -2.17 4.77
N LYS A 173 -31.13 -3.09 3.85
CA LYS A 173 -30.67 -4.49 3.93
C LYS A 173 -29.14 -4.61 3.90
N VAL A 174 -28.48 -3.82 3.06
CA VAL A 174 -27.00 -3.82 2.99
C VAL A 174 -26.39 -3.21 4.25
N ALA A 175 -27.06 -2.21 4.85
CA ALA A 175 -26.66 -1.65 6.13
C ALA A 175 -26.78 -2.67 7.27
N ASP A 176 -27.89 -3.42 7.35
CA ASP A 176 -28.08 -4.47 8.35
C ASP A 176 -27.02 -5.57 8.21
N PHE A 177 -26.77 -6.02 6.97
CA PHE A 177 -25.68 -6.97 6.69
C PHE A 177 -24.31 -6.40 7.07
N SER A 178 -24.08 -5.09 6.91
CA SER A 178 -22.83 -4.46 7.35
C SER A 178 -22.62 -4.50 8.88
N GLU A 179 -23.69 -4.46 9.67
CA GLU A 179 -23.62 -4.59 11.12
C GLU A 179 -23.34 -6.05 11.55
N GLU A 180 -23.92 -7.03 10.86
CA GLU A 180 -23.57 -8.44 11.05
C GLU A 180 -22.08 -8.70 10.77
N VAL A 181 -21.55 -8.11 9.69
CA VAL A 181 -20.12 -8.20 9.36
C VAL A 181 -19.26 -7.50 10.40
N ASP A 182 -19.64 -6.33 10.94
CA ASP A 182 -18.87 -5.68 12.02
C ASP A 182 -18.78 -6.57 13.27
N ALA A 183 -19.88 -7.24 13.64
CA ALA A 183 -19.89 -8.17 14.78
C ALA A 183 -18.90 -9.33 14.56
N GLU A 184 -18.87 -9.91 13.36
CA GLU A 184 -17.93 -10.98 13.03
C GLU A 184 -16.48 -10.50 12.92
N VAL A 185 -16.23 -9.29 12.41
CA VAL A 185 -14.90 -8.64 12.45
C VAL A 185 -14.44 -8.49 13.90
N ASN A 186 -15.29 -8.01 14.79
CA ASN A 186 -14.97 -7.86 16.21
C ASN A 186 -14.70 -9.22 16.87
N ALA A 187 -15.44 -10.27 16.50
CA ALA A 187 -15.19 -11.63 16.97
C ALA A 187 -13.84 -12.18 16.48
N ALA A 188 -13.45 -11.90 15.23
CA ALA A 188 -12.14 -12.28 14.69
C ALA A 188 -10.99 -11.58 15.44
N VAL A 189 -11.13 -10.27 15.71
CA VAL A 189 -10.17 -9.51 16.52
C VAL A 189 -10.08 -10.07 17.94
N ALA A 190 -11.21 -10.45 18.55
CA ALA A 190 -11.23 -11.02 19.90
C ALA A 190 -10.50 -12.37 20.00
N VAL A 191 -10.66 -13.24 18.99
CA VAL A 191 -9.93 -14.53 18.94
C VAL A 191 -8.43 -14.32 18.77
N ALA A 192 -8.02 -13.34 17.97
CA ALA A 192 -6.60 -13.05 17.78
C ALA A 192 -5.98 -12.27 18.96
N LYS A 193 -6.79 -11.68 19.83
CA LYS A 193 -6.36 -10.80 20.94
C LYS A 193 -5.21 -11.35 21.79
N PRO A 194 -5.17 -12.65 22.18
CA PRO A 194 -4.07 -13.19 22.97
C PRO A 194 -2.70 -13.02 22.29
N MET A 195 -2.65 -13.05 20.96
CA MET A 195 -1.41 -12.92 20.19
C MET A 195 -0.94 -11.46 20.00
N PHE A 196 -1.70 -10.46 20.47
CA PHE A 196 -1.30 -9.03 20.47
C PHE A 196 -0.32 -8.71 21.62
N CYS A 197 0.64 -9.60 21.88
CA CYS A 197 1.68 -9.41 22.87
C CYS A 197 3.05 -9.23 22.19
N GLU A 198 4.01 -8.71 22.95
CA GLU A 198 5.40 -8.63 22.50
C GLU A 198 6.03 -10.03 22.46
N ASP A 199 5.87 -10.81 23.53
CA ASP A 199 6.42 -12.15 23.69
C ASP A 199 5.35 -13.26 23.57
N LEU A 200 5.35 -13.90 22.40
CA LEU A 200 4.47 -15.04 22.10
C LEU A 200 4.89 -16.33 22.81
N GLY A 201 6.16 -16.46 23.25
CA GLY A 201 6.66 -17.68 23.89
C GLY A 201 6.04 -17.93 25.27
N SER A 202 5.45 -16.91 25.87
CA SER A 202 4.71 -16.99 27.13
C SER A 202 3.30 -17.59 26.99
N ILE A 203 2.82 -17.78 25.76
CA ILE A 203 1.45 -18.22 25.47
C ILE A 203 1.49 -19.67 24.96
N PRO A 204 1.04 -20.66 25.76
CA PRO A 204 1.07 -22.05 25.34
C PRO A 204 0.05 -22.35 24.23
N THR A 205 -1.02 -21.56 24.11
CA THR A 205 -2.13 -21.79 23.19
C THR A 205 -1.97 -21.08 21.83
N VAL A 206 -0.74 -20.65 21.48
CA VAL A 206 -0.48 -19.97 20.20
C VAL A 206 -0.91 -20.82 18.99
N PRO A 207 -0.64 -22.14 18.92
CA PRO A 207 -1.07 -22.96 17.78
C PRO A 207 -2.60 -22.96 17.59
N GLU A 208 -3.37 -23.18 18.65
CA GLU A 208 -4.83 -23.22 18.59
C GLU A 208 -5.41 -21.84 18.28
N THR A 209 -4.87 -20.79 18.90
CA THR A 209 -5.32 -19.41 18.70
C THR A 209 -5.04 -18.93 17.28
N LEU A 210 -3.87 -19.27 16.73
CA LEU A 210 -3.50 -18.97 15.36
C LEU A 210 -4.46 -19.64 14.37
N LYS A 211 -4.67 -20.95 14.51
CA LYS A 211 -5.57 -21.71 13.64
C LYS A 211 -6.99 -21.13 13.67
N ALA A 212 -7.54 -20.88 14.87
CA ALA A 212 -8.87 -20.29 15.02
C ALA A 212 -8.95 -18.88 14.42
N SER A 213 -7.88 -18.08 14.53
CA SER A 213 -7.81 -16.74 13.95
C SER A 213 -7.79 -16.79 12.42
N GLU A 214 -7.02 -17.70 11.81
CA GLU A 214 -6.93 -17.86 10.36
C GLU A 214 -8.25 -18.35 9.74
N GLU A 215 -8.92 -19.32 10.38
CA GLU A 215 -10.23 -19.81 9.95
C GLU A 215 -11.28 -18.69 9.98
N LYS A 216 -11.35 -17.93 11.09
CA LYS A 216 -12.24 -16.77 11.19
C LYS A 216 -11.87 -15.68 10.18
N LEU A 217 -10.60 -15.36 10.01
CA LEU A 217 -10.16 -14.32 9.07
C LEU A 217 -10.59 -14.64 7.64
N LYS A 218 -10.44 -15.89 7.21
CA LYS A 218 -10.90 -16.36 5.91
C LYS A 218 -12.41 -16.22 5.75
N ALA A 219 -13.18 -16.61 6.77
CA ALA A 219 -14.64 -16.50 6.75
C ALA A 219 -15.12 -15.05 6.68
N VAL A 220 -14.56 -14.16 7.51
CA VAL A 220 -14.96 -12.74 7.57
C VAL A 220 -14.58 -12.01 6.28
N ARG A 221 -13.43 -12.31 5.67
CA ARG A 221 -13.06 -11.73 4.36
C ARG A 221 -14.07 -12.03 3.27
N GLN A 222 -14.56 -13.26 3.20
CA GLN A 222 -15.60 -13.62 2.24
C GLN A 222 -16.89 -12.81 2.46
N GLN A 223 -17.24 -12.49 3.71
CA GLN A 223 -18.40 -11.65 4.01
C GLN A 223 -18.16 -10.18 3.62
N VAL A 224 -16.97 -9.63 3.92
CA VAL A 224 -16.57 -8.27 3.51
C VAL A 224 -16.59 -8.12 1.98
N ASP A 225 -16.12 -9.13 1.24
CA ASP A 225 -16.16 -9.11 -0.24
C ASP A 225 -17.59 -9.18 -0.79
N ARG A 226 -18.47 -9.97 -0.15
CA ARG A 226 -19.91 -9.98 -0.47
C ARG A 226 -20.54 -8.61 -0.21
N LEU A 227 -20.21 -7.96 0.91
CA LEU A 227 -20.68 -6.62 1.25
C LEU A 227 -20.22 -5.60 0.19
N ARG A 228 -18.95 -5.64 -0.23
CA ARG A 228 -18.43 -4.80 -1.33
C ARG A 228 -19.19 -5.01 -2.63
N ALA A 229 -19.48 -6.26 -2.98
CA ALA A 229 -20.24 -6.58 -4.18
C ALA A 229 -21.67 -6.02 -4.12
N GLN A 230 -22.34 -6.13 -2.98
CA GLN A 230 -23.67 -5.54 -2.76
C GLN A 230 -23.64 -4.01 -2.84
N ILE A 231 -22.67 -3.35 -2.21
CA ILE A 231 -22.50 -1.89 -2.29
C ILE A 231 -22.30 -1.45 -3.74
N LYS A 232 -21.48 -2.17 -4.52
CA LYS A 232 -21.28 -1.87 -5.94
C LYS A 232 -22.57 -2.03 -6.74
N ALA A 233 -23.33 -3.09 -6.47
CA ALA A 233 -24.60 -3.36 -7.16
C ALA A 233 -25.64 -2.26 -6.94
N LEU A 234 -25.69 -1.63 -5.75
CA LEU A 234 -26.59 -0.50 -5.46
C LEU A 234 -26.36 0.70 -6.40
N SER A 235 -25.14 0.88 -6.93
CA SER A 235 -24.77 2.02 -7.77
C SER A 235 -24.89 1.77 -9.29
N ALA A 236 -25.29 0.57 -9.72
CA ALA A 236 -25.16 0.15 -11.12
C ALA A 236 -26.24 0.71 -12.08
N ASP A 237 -27.47 0.91 -11.60
CA ASP A 237 -28.60 1.37 -12.42
C ASP A 237 -29.47 2.38 -11.67
N VAL A 238 -28.91 3.58 -11.46
CA VAL A 238 -29.53 4.65 -10.67
C VAL A 238 -29.89 5.82 -11.56
N GLU A 239 -31.12 6.31 -11.42
CA GLU A 239 -31.56 7.49 -12.15
C GLU A 239 -30.79 8.74 -11.74
N SER A 240 -30.56 9.65 -12.70
CA SER A 240 -29.77 10.87 -12.49
C SER A 240 -30.21 11.68 -11.27
N GLU A 241 -31.52 11.76 -11.02
CA GLU A 241 -32.09 12.47 -9.87
C GLU A 241 -31.82 11.79 -8.51
N LEU A 242 -31.50 10.50 -8.51
CA LEU A 242 -31.20 9.70 -7.30
C LEU A 242 -29.70 9.38 -7.17
N ALA A 243 -28.90 9.63 -8.21
CA ALA A 243 -27.48 9.31 -8.24
C ALA A 243 -26.70 9.92 -7.08
N ALA A 244 -26.96 11.18 -6.74
CA ALA A 244 -26.29 11.85 -5.61
C ALA A 244 -26.63 11.22 -4.25
N PHE A 245 -27.88 10.79 -4.06
CA PHE A 245 -28.32 10.13 -2.83
C PHE A 245 -27.68 8.75 -2.69
N VAL A 246 -27.76 7.92 -3.73
CA VAL A 246 -27.16 6.58 -3.71
C VAL A 246 -25.64 6.66 -3.56
N ALA A 247 -24.99 7.64 -4.19
CA ALA A 247 -23.55 7.84 -4.06
C ALA A 247 -23.12 8.21 -2.62
N ASP A 248 -23.92 9.01 -1.90
CA ASP A 248 -23.63 9.36 -0.50
C ASP A 248 -23.79 8.13 0.43
N GLU A 249 -24.87 7.37 0.27
CA GLU A 249 -25.10 6.15 1.07
C GLU A 249 -24.07 5.05 0.77
N CYS A 250 -23.75 4.82 -0.51
CA CYS A 250 -22.70 3.88 -0.90
C CYS A 250 -21.34 4.31 -0.34
N ARG A 251 -21.05 5.62 -0.26
CA ARG A 251 -19.81 6.15 0.34
C ARG A 251 -19.73 5.84 1.84
N LYS A 252 -20.83 6.02 2.58
CA LYS A 252 -20.87 5.70 4.03
C LYS A 252 -20.61 4.20 4.27
N LEU A 253 -21.27 3.33 3.50
CA LEU A 253 -21.07 1.89 3.59
C LEU A 253 -19.66 1.48 3.16
N SER A 254 -19.11 2.08 2.09
CA SER A 254 -17.73 1.84 1.66
C SER A 254 -16.72 2.25 2.74
N ALA A 255 -16.93 3.39 3.40
CA ALA A 255 -16.06 3.84 4.50
C ALA A 255 -16.08 2.87 5.68
N LYS A 256 -17.23 2.27 6.02
CA LYS A 256 -17.28 1.19 7.04
C LYS A 256 -16.46 -0.04 6.60
N THR A 257 -16.60 -0.46 5.34
CA THR A 257 -15.83 -1.57 4.78
C THR A 257 -14.31 -1.32 4.83
N GLU A 258 -13.86 -0.08 4.63
CA GLU A 258 -12.44 0.28 4.80
C GLU A 258 -11.97 0.13 6.25
N VAL A 259 -12.83 0.44 7.24
CA VAL A 259 -12.52 0.21 8.66
C VAL A 259 -12.42 -1.29 8.96
N PHE A 260 -13.30 -2.12 8.39
CA PHE A 260 -13.21 -3.58 8.52
C PHE A 260 -11.89 -4.10 7.98
N GLU A 261 -11.46 -3.64 6.79
CA GLU A 261 -10.19 -4.06 6.20
C GLU A 261 -8.99 -3.70 7.09
N LYS A 262 -8.99 -2.52 7.71
CA LYS A 262 -7.93 -2.12 8.65
C LYS A 262 -7.87 -3.01 9.90
N ARG A 263 -9.01 -3.47 10.41
CA ARG A 263 -9.04 -4.39 11.56
C ARG A 263 -8.60 -5.79 11.16
N LEU A 264 -9.04 -6.26 10.00
CA LEU A 264 -8.63 -7.56 9.47
C LEU A 264 -7.12 -7.59 9.19
N SER A 265 -6.55 -6.54 8.61
CA SER A 265 -5.10 -6.48 8.36
C SER A 265 -4.26 -6.50 9.65
N GLN A 266 -4.77 -5.96 10.76
CA GLN A 266 -4.13 -6.11 12.08
C GLN A 266 -4.13 -7.58 12.53
N VAL A 267 -5.24 -8.29 12.35
CA VAL A 267 -5.33 -9.73 12.67
C VAL A 267 -4.38 -10.55 11.78
N GLU A 268 -4.26 -10.21 10.49
CA GLU A 268 -3.31 -10.86 9.59
C GLU A 268 -1.87 -10.69 10.04
N ALA A 269 -1.47 -9.47 10.38
CA ALA A 269 -0.11 -9.18 10.83
C ALA A 269 0.24 -9.98 12.10
N VAL A 270 -0.73 -10.12 13.02
CA VAL A 270 -0.56 -10.91 14.23
C VAL A 270 -0.50 -12.41 13.92
N ALA A 271 -1.33 -12.91 13.00
CA ALA A 271 -1.28 -14.30 12.55
C ALA A 271 0.06 -14.62 11.86
N GLU A 272 0.61 -13.70 11.07
CA GLU A 272 1.94 -13.85 10.47
C GLU A 272 3.06 -13.91 11.51
N LYS A 273 3.00 -13.03 12.51
CA LYS A 273 3.92 -13.09 13.66
C LYS A 273 3.80 -14.43 14.40
N GLY A 274 2.58 -14.93 14.60
CA GLY A 274 2.30 -16.23 15.19
C GLY A 274 2.93 -17.39 14.40
N ARG A 275 2.76 -17.42 13.07
CA ARG A 275 3.40 -18.43 12.19
C ARG A 275 4.92 -18.39 12.30
N ALA A 276 5.51 -17.21 12.23
CA ALA A 276 6.96 -17.05 12.34
C ALA A 276 7.49 -17.52 13.71
N HIS A 277 6.74 -17.25 14.78
CA HIS A 277 7.09 -17.74 16.11
C HIS A 277 7.07 -19.27 16.19
N LEU A 278 6.00 -19.93 15.71
CA LEU A 278 5.90 -21.39 15.74
C LEU A 278 6.98 -22.06 14.89
N ALA A 279 7.30 -21.50 13.72
CA ALA A 279 8.41 -22.01 12.91
C ALA A 279 9.76 -21.91 13.63
N ASN A 280 9.99 -20.82 14.38
CA ASN A 280 11.20 -20.68 15.20
C ASN A 280 11.24 -21.65 16.37
N VAL A 281 10.10 -21.91 17.03
CA VAL A 281 10.00 -22.91 18.10
C VAL A 281 10.31 -24.30 17.57
N GLU A 282 9.67 -24.70 16.46
CA GLU A 282 9.94 -26.00 15.81
C GLU A 282 11.41 -26.14 15.42
N LYS A 283 12.02 -25.09 14.87
CA LYS A 283 13.46 -25.07 14.56
C LYS A 283 14.32 -25.29 15.80
N GLN A 284 14.05 -24.58 16.90
CA GLN A 284 14.80 -24.75 18.15
C GLN A 284 14.64 -26.15 18.76
N GLU A 285 13.44 -26.72 18.70
CA GLU A 285 13.19 -28.08 19.15
C GLU A 285 13.91 -29.12 18.28
N LEU A 286 14.03 -28.86 16.98
CA LEU A 286 14.77 -29.70 16.04
C LEU A 286 16.29 -29.61 16.28
N GLU A 287 16.83 -28.42 16.54
CA GLU A 287 18.24 -28.22 16.90
C GLU A 287 18.60 -28.95 18.19
N LYS A 288 17.75 -28.85 19.23
CA LYS A 288 17.93 -29.60 20.49
C LYS A 288 17.90 -31.11 20.27
N LEU A 289 16.93 -31.60 19.50
CA LEU A 289 16.86 -33.02 19.14
C LEU A 289 18.12 -33.46 18.38
N GLY A 290 18.62 -32.62 17.48
CA GLY A 290 19.86 -32.87 16.76
C GLY A 290 21.07 -33.02 17.68
N LEU A 291 21.18 -32.20 18.72
CA LEU A 291 22.22 -32.33 19.74
C LEU A 291 22.08 -33.62 20.54
N ASP A 292 20.85 -34.00 20.92
CA ASP A 292 20.58 -35.23 21.67
C ASP A 292 20.92 -36.48 20.84
N VAL A 293 20.55 -36.51 19.56
CA VAL A 293 20.89 -37.60 18.63
C VAL A 293 22.40 -37.68 18.41
N VAL A 294 23.08 -36.55 18.18
CA VAL A 294 24.55 -36.53 18.04
C VAL A 294 25.25 -37.02 19.31
N ARG A 295 24.75 -36.66 20.50
CA ARG A 295 25.27 -37.16 21.77
C ARG A 295 25.10 -38.69 21.87
N ALA A 296 23.91 -39.20 21.58
CA ALA A 296 23.63 -40.65 21.59
C ALA A 296 24.52 -41.42 20.60
N LEU A 297 24.76 -40.85 19.41
CA LEU A 297 25.67 -41.42 18.42
C LEU A 297 27.12 -41.47 18.93
N LYS A 298 27.61 -40.39 19.54
CA LYS A 298 28.96 -40.34 20.15
C LYS A 298 29.10 -41.38 21.26
N GLU A 299 28.10 -41.50 22.14
CA GLU A 299 28.07 -42.51 23.21
C GLU A 299 28.13 -43.94 22.66
N HIS A 300 27.40 -44.23 21.58
CA HIS A 300 27.43 -45.53 20.91
C HIS A 300 28.79 -45.83 20.26
N CYS A 301 29.40 -44.85 19.58
CA CYS A 301 30.74 -45.00 19.04
C CYS A 301 31.76 -45.32 20.14
N VAL A 302 31.68 -44.65 21.30
CA VAL A 302 32.54 -44.93 22.47
C VAL A 302 32.27 -46.33 23.04
N ALA A 303 31.00 -46.69 23.27
CA ALA A 303 30.62 -47.98 23.84
C ALA A 303 31.06 -49.17 22.98
N LYS A 304 30.97 -49.04 21.65
CA LYS A 304 31.38 -50.07 20.69
C LYS A 304 32.83 -49.94 20.22
N LYS A 305 33.58 -48.95 20.72
CA LYS A 305 34.96 -48.64 20.32
C LYS A 305 35.14 -48.48 18.81
N LEU A 306 34.14 -47.88 18.18
CA LEU A 306 34.15 -47.58 16.75
C LEU A 306 34.87 -46.25 16.53
N SER A 307 35.72 -46.17 15.51
CA SER A 307 36.19 -44.88 15.02
C SER A 307 35.03 -44.11 14.37
N VAL A 308 35.20 -42.81 14.13
CA VAL A 308 34.20 -41.99 13.44
C VAL A 308 33.94 -42.51 12.01
N GLU A 309 34.98 -43.04 11.35
CA GLU A 309 34.88 -43.69 10.03
C GLU A 309 34.11 -45.00 10.10
N ASP A 310 34.40 -45.86 11.10
CA ASP A 310 33.66 -47.10 11.31
C ASP A 310 32.18 -46.84 11.64
N CYS A 311 31.89 -45.80 12.42
CA CYS A 311 30.51 -45.39 12.69
C CYS A 311 29.75 -45.00 11.41
N PHE A 312 30.41 -44.36 10.45
CA PHE A 312 29.81 -44.10 9.13
C PHE A 312 29.54 -45.41 8.39
N THR A 313 30.52 -46.33 8.33
CA THR A 313 30.35 -47.63 7.65
C THR A 313 29.25 -48.50 8.27
N VAL A 314 29.01 -48.38 9.58
CA VAL A 314 27.90 -49.06 10.26
C VAL A 314 26.56 -48.38 9.97
N ALA A 315 26.55 -47.05 9.85
CA ALA A 315 25.35 -46.30 9.52
C ALA A 315 24.93 -46.50 8.05
N ASP A 316 25.88 -46.57 7.12
CA ASP A 316 25.71 -46.88 5.69
C ASP A 316 25.40 -48.38 5.48
N ALA A 317 24.15 -48.75 5.74
CA ALA A 317 23.73 -50.15 5.77
C ALA A 317 23.72 -50.80 4.38
N ASP A 318 23.42 -50.03 3.33
CA ASP A 318 23.38 -50.49 1.94
C ASP A 318 24.74 -50.37 1.21
N LYS A 319 25.70 -49.68 1.82
CA LYS A 319 27.08 -49.50 1.35
C LYS A 319 27.17 -48.70 0.06
N ASP A 320 26.29 -47.73 -0.12
CA ASP A 320 26.30 -46.83 -1.28
C ASP A 320 27.28 -45.64 -1.12
N GLY A 321 27.93 -45.53 0.05
CA GLY A 321 28.87 -44.47 0.39
C GLY A 321 28.20 -43.20 0.89
N LYS A 322 26.91 -43.25 1.23
CA LYS A 322 26.10 -42.15 1.76
C LYS A 322 25.16 -42.70 2.83
N ILE A 323 24.49 -41.80 3.55
CA ILE A 323 23.44 -42.18 4.51
C ILE A 323 22.13 -41.63 3.97
N GLY A 324 21.26 -42.53 3.52
CA GLY A 324 19.88 -42.22 3.19
C GLY A 324 18.99 -42.08 4.43
N GLN A 325 17.75 -41.65 4.22
CA GLN A 325 16.78 -41.49 5.30
C GLN A 325 16.52 -42.83 6.02
N ALA A 326 16.37 -43.93 5.26
CA ALA A 326 16.15 -45.26 5.84
C ALA A 326 17.34 -45.73 6.68
N ASP A 327 18.57 -45.48 6.21
CA ASP A 327 19.80 -45.82 6.93
C ASP A 327 19.88 -45.05 8.25
N PHE A 328 19.63 -43.73 8.20
CA PHE A 328 19.63 -42.88 9.38
C PHE A 328 18.60 -43.31 10.41
N LEU A 329 17.34 -43.53 10.00
CA LEU A 329 16.28 -43.97 10.92
C LEU A 329 16.61 -45.34 11.53
N THR A 330 17.11 -46.29 10.73
CA THR A 330 17.50 -47.62 11.21
C THR A 330 18.63 -47.53 12.23
N TYR A 331 19.67 -46.76 11.92
CA TYR A 331 20.84 -46.63 12.78
C TYR A 331 20.52 -45.89 14.09
N VAL A 332 19.81 -44.76 14.02
CA VAL A 332 19.45 -43.96 15.20
C VAL A 332 18.44 -44.69 16.09
N SER A 333 17.50 -45.44 15.52
CA SER A 333 16.54 -46.24 16.30
C SER A 333 17.18 -47.44 16.98
N ALA A 334 18.35 -47.90 16.52
CA ALA A 334 19.12 -48.98 17.12
C ALA A 334 20.04 -48.51 18.26
N LEU A 335 20.04 -47.20 18.60
CA LEU A 335 20.80 -46.66 19.72
C LEU A 335 20.12 -47.00 21.04
N GLU A 336 20.85 -47.65 21.94
CA GLU A 336 20.33 -48.14 23.22
C GLU A 336 20.10 -47.03 24.27
N SER A 337 20.67 -45.83 24.05
CA SER A 337 20.70 -44.76 25.06
C SER A 337 19.43 -43.92 25.10
N GLN A 338 18.63 -43.86 24.03
CA GLN A 338 17.44 -43.01 23.98
C GLN A 338 16.46 -43.45 22.89
N SER A 339 15.17 -43.43 23.18
CA SER A 339 14.14 -43.57 22.15
C SER A 339 13.80 -42.21 21.54
N PHE A 340 13.74 -42.16 20.21
CA PHE A 340 13.39 -40.97 19.45
C PHE A 340 12.09 -41.22 18.66
N ASP A 341 11.31 -40.17 18.48
CA ASP A 341 10.10 -40.22 17.66
C ASP A 341 10.47 -40.23 16.16
N SER A 342 9.92 -41.19 15.41
CA SER A 342 10.27 -41.40 14.00
C SER A 342 9.96 -40.17 13.13
N GLU A 343 8.82 -39.50 13.33
CA GLU A 343 8.44 -38.33 12.52
C GLU A 343 9.42 -37.18 12.73
N ARG A 344 9.84 -36.96 13.98
CA ARG A 344 10.86 -35.95 14.29
C ARG A 344 12.24 -36.32 13.75
N LEU A 345 12.59 -37.60 13.68
CA LEU A 345 13.85 -38.05 13.06
C LEU A 345 13.88 -37.81 11.55
N GLU A 346 12.76 -37.97 10.85
CA GLU A 346 12.68 -37.65 9.41
C GLU A 346 12.95 -36.17 9.15
N LYS A 347 12.32 -35.29 9.95
CA LYS A 347 12.60 -33.85 9.90
C LYS A 347 14.04 -33.52 10.23
N LEU A 348 14.63 -34.21 11.21
CA LEU A 348 16.03 -34.01 11.60
C LEU A 348 17.00 -34.48 10.50
N PHE A 349 16.70 -35.61 9.86
CA PHE A 349 17.47 -36.10 8.72
C PHE A 349 17.50 -35.06 7.60
N ALA A 350 16.35 -34.51 7.22
CA ALA A 350 16.27 -33.45 6.21
C ALA A 350 17.10 -32.23 6.62
N HIS A 351 17.08 -31.87 7.91
CA HIS A 351 17.91 -30.78 8.44
C HIS A 351 19.42 -31.08 8.35
N PHE A 352 19.85 -32.32 8.62
CA PHE A 352 21.26 -32.73 8.50
C PHE A 352 21.74 -32.91 7.06
N ALA A 353 20.89 -33.42 6.16
CA ALA A 353 21.19 -33.54 4.74
C ALA A 353 21.36 -32.15 4.09
N GLY A 354 20.59 -31.16 4.56
CA GLY A 354 20.57 -29.80 4.02
C GLY A 354 19.56 -29.64 2.88
N ASP A 355 19.18 -28.40 2.61
CA ASP A 355 18.12 -28.06 1.65
C ASP A 355 18.35 -28.70 0.27
N GLY A 356 17.44 -29.59 -0.14
CA GLY A 356 17.44 -30.23 -1.45
C GLY A 356 18.32 -31.49 -1.57
N ASN A 357 18.96 -31.93 -0.50
CA ASN A 357 19.73 -33.17 -0.48
C ASN A 357 18.88 -34.33 0.08
N GLU A 358 18.94 -35.48 -0.59
CA GLU A 358 18.25 -36.71 -0.18
C GLU A 358 19.15 -37.64 0.67
N THR A 359 20.44 -37.29 0.82
CA THR A 359 21.45 -38.11 1.49
C THR A 359 22.44 -37.26 2.28
N ILE A 360 23.03 -37.83 3.34
CA ILE A 360 24.14 -37.25 4.09
C ILE A 360 25.44 -37.90 3.61
N SER A 361 26.38 -37.11 3.11
CA SER A 361 27.71 -37.62 2.72
C SER A 361 28.51 -38.06 3.94
N GLY A 362 29.48 -38.96 3.74
CA GLY A 362 30.40 -39.38 4.81
C GLY A 362 31.08 -38.21 5.50
N GLU A 363 31.59 -37.24 4.75
CA GLU A 363 32.22 -36.04 5.31
C GLU A 363 31.25 -35.22 6.17
N ALA A 364 30.00 -35.04 5.71
CA ALA A 364 28.97 -34.34 6.48
C ALA A 364 28.58 -35.10 7.75
N PHE A 365 28.46 -36.43 7.69
CA PHE A 365 28.16 -37.26 8.85
C PHE A 365 29.29 -37.24 9.88
N GLN A 366 30.54 -37.36 9.43
CA GLN A 366 31.71 -37.28 10.31
C GLN A 366 31.76 -35.94 11.04
N ARG A 367 31.50 -34.81 10.35
CA ARG A 367 31.41 -33.48 10.96
C ARG A 367 30.37 -33.39 12.09
N LEU A 368 29.32 -34.23 12.09
CA LEU A 368 28.36 -34.32 13.20
C LEU A 368 28.98 -34.96 14.46
N LEU A 369 29.86 -35.95 14.28
CA LEU A 369 30.43 -36.76 15.37
C LEU A 369 31.80 -36.26 15.86
N VAL A 370 32.48 -35.42 15.08
CA VAL A 370 33.75 -34.80 15.48
C VAL A 370 33.57 -34.00 16.78
N THR A 371 34.57 -34.09 17.66
CA THR A 371 34.64 -33.28 18.87
C THR A 371 35.78 -32.29 18.71
N TYR A 372 35.44 -31.00 18.76
CA TYR A 372 36.43 -29.94 18.74
C TYR A 372 36.88 -29.63 20.17
N TYR A 373 38.16 -29.32 20.30
CA TYR A 373 38.76 -28.84 21.53
C TYR A 373 39.32 -27.45 21.34
N ARG A 374 39.10 -26.57 22.30
CA ARG A 374 39.81 -25.30 22.39
C ARG A 374 41.03 -25.47 23.27
N VAL A 375 42.15 -24.94 22.84
CA VAL A 375 43.38 -24.92 23.64
C VAL A 375 43.21 -23.90 24.76
N ALA A 376 43.00 -24.38 25.97
CA ALA A 376 42.85 -23.54 27.17
C ALA A 376 44.21 -23.11 27.73
N LYS A 377 45.24 -23.93 27.51
CA LYS A 377 46.64 -23.66 27.87
C LYS A 377 47.55 -24.22 26.79
N ASP A 378 48.63 -23.52 26.49
CA ASP A 378 49.60 -23.96 25.51
C ASP A 378 50.04 -25.40 25.78
N THR A 379 50.03 -26.22 24.73
CA THR A 379 50.36 -27.65 24.82
C THR A 379 51.11 -28.11 23.59
N LEU A 380 51.79 -29.24 23.69
CA LEU A 380 52.56 -29.81 22.59
C LEU A 380 51.78 -30.95 21.94
N VAL A 381 51.80 -30.97 20.60
CA VAL A 381 51.40 -32.12 19.80
C VAL A 381 52.61 -33.04 19.68
N THR A 382 52.46 -34.32 20.02
CA THR A 382 53.50 -35.34 19.82
C THR A 382 53.06 -36.39 18.81
N SER A 383 53.99 -37.04 18.12
CA SER A 383 53.67 -38.09 17.14
C SER A 383 53.07 -39.34 17.81
N GLU A 384 53.46 -39.64 19.04
CA GLU A 384 53.03 -40.81 19.80
C GLU A 384 52.20 -40.42 21.04
N MET A 385 51.36 -41.36 21.51
CA MET A 385 50.55 -41.20 22.71
C MET A 385 51.42 -41.13 23.99
N ALA A 386 52.55 -41.82 24.05
CA ALA A 386 53.47 -41.69 25.18
C ALA A 386 54.27 -40.38 25.05
N ILE A 387 54.31 -39.56 26.11
CA ILE A 387 55.19 -38.36 26.12
C ILE A 387 56.66 -38.78 26.10
N LYS A 388 57.01 -39.84 26.85
CA LYS A 388 58.38 -40.32 26.94
C LYS A 388 58.77 -41.04 25.64
N GLY A 389 59.74 -40.47 24.93
CA GLY A 389 60.21 -40.99 23.64
C GLY A 389 59.42 -40.49 22.43
N GLY A 390 58.35 -39.72 22.65
CA GLY A 390 57.56 -39.16 21.56
C GLY A 390 58.19 -37.89 20.98
N LYS A 391 58.16 -37.74 19.65
CA LYS A 391 58.69 -36.52 19.01
C LYS A 391 57.67 -35.40 19.10
N THR A 392 58.13 -34.19 19.40
CA THR A 392 57.29 -32.99 19.33
C THR A 392 57.07 -32.63 17.87
N VAL A 393 55.80 -32.55 17.45
CA VAL A 393 55.37 -32.15 16.11
C VAL A 393 55.23 -30.64 16.03
N ARG A 394 54.46 -30.04 16.95
CA ARG A 394 54.27 -28.58 17.06
C ARG A 394 53.74 -28.17 18.42
N ARG A 395 53.72 -26.85 18.68
CA ARG A 395 52.99 -26.23 19.80
C ARG A 395 51.60 -25.78 19.34
N LEU A 396 50.62 -25.94 20.21
CA LEU A 396 49.29 -25.34 20.08
C LEU A 396 49.22 -24.14 21.02
N ASP A 397 48.83 -22.99 20.48
CA ASP A 397 48.65 -21.75 21.24
C ASP A 397 47.24 -21.65 21.83
N VAL A 398 47.08 -20.90 22.93
CA VAL A 398 45.75 -20.62 23.52
C VAL A 398 44.75 -20.14 22.45
N ASP A 399 43.51 -20.62 22.56
CA ASP A 399 42.39 -20.38 21.66
C ASP A 399 42.53 -20.98 20.24
N GLU A 400 43.60 -21.74 19.95
CA GLU A 400 43.60 -22.63 18.79
C GLU A 400 42.56 -23.75 18.95
N VAL A 401 42.05 -24.24 17.82
CA VAL A 401 41.07 -25.34 17.77
C VAL A 401 41.73 -26.61 17.28
N PHE A 402 41.53 -27.68 18.04
CA PHE A 402 42.05 -29.02 17.78
C PHE A 402 40.88 -29.97 17.53
N GLU A 403 40.84 -30.55 16.34
CA GLU A 403 39.83 -31.51 15.90
C GLU A 403 40.21 -32.92 16.39
N ALA A 404 39.43 -33.49 17.30
CA ALA A 404 39.72 -34.82 17.82
C ALA A 404 39.20 -35.92 16.91
N CYS A 405 40.08 -36.86 16.60
CA CYS A 405 39.75 -38.10 15.90
C CYS A 405 39.70 -39.30 16.86
N GLU A 406 40.42 -39.24 17.99
CA GLU A 406 40.50 -40.32 18.97
C GLU A 406 40.71 -39.77 20.40
N GLY A 407 40.13 -40.44 21.40
CA GLY A 407 40.24 -40.08 22.81
C GLY A 407 39.13 -39.14 23.31
N PRO A 408 39.16 -38.77 24.61
CA PRO A 408 40.32 -38.80 25.50
C PRO A 408 40.68 -40.21 26.00
N ILE A 409 41.97 -40.56 25.93
CA ILE A 409 42.52 -41.82 26.45
C ILE A 409 43.51 -41.51 27.58
N LYS A 410 43.40 -42.24 28.68
CA LYS A 410 44.33 -42.11 29.81
C LYS A 410 45.67 -42.80 29.50
N ASP A 411 46.75 -42.04 29.57
CA ASP A 411 48.12 -42.58 29.63
C ASP A 411 48.42 -42.95 31.09
N GLU A 412 48.29 -44.23 31.42
CA GLU A 412 48.53 -44.77 32.77
C GLU A 412 49.96 -44.53 33.25
N THR A 413 50.93 -44.33 32.35
CA THR A 413 52.33 -44.09 32.72
C THR A 413 52.51 -42.73 33.40
N ASN A 414 51.80 -41.72 32.89
CA ASN A 414 51.97 -40.33 33.32
C ASN A 414 50.74 -39.79 34.06
N GLY A 415 49.64 -40.54 34.09
CA GLY A 415 48.38 -40.13 34.72
C GLY A 415 47.71 -38.95 34.01
N ILE A 416 47.91 -38.82 32.69
CA ILE A 416 47.35 -37.74 31.86
C ILE A 416 46.32 -38.28 30.88
N PHE A 417 45.39 -37.44 30.44
CA PHE A 417 44.49 -37.77 29.34
C PHE A 417 45.01 -37.13 28.06
N ARG A 418 45.03 -37.92 26.98
CA ARG A 418 45.50 -37.48 25.67
C ARG A 418 44.43 -37.69 24.62
N VAL A 419 44.43 -36.80 23.64
CA VAL A 419 43.53 -36.81 22.51
C VAL A 419 44.38 -36.81 21.25
N ARG A 420 44.07 -37.70 20.30
CA ARG A 420 44.67 -37.69 18.97
C ARG A 420 43.79 -36.88 18.04
N GLY A 421 44.40 -36.03 17.25
CA GLY A 421 43.64 -35.14 16.38
C GLY A 421 44.50 -34.33 15.44
N ARG A 422 43.87 -33.30 14.88
CA ARG A 422 44.44 -32.38 13.90
C ARG A 422 44.27 -30.94 14.38
N ALA A 423 45.33 -30.14 14.30
CA ALA A 423 45.22 -28.70 14.50
C ALA A 423 44.56 -28.05 13.28
N LEU A 424 43.52 -27.24 13.49
CA LEU A 424 42.79 -26.64 12.37
C LEU A 424 43.53 -25.47 11.71
N LYS A 425 44.52 -24.89 12.41
CA LYS A 425 45.35 -23.79 11.92
C LYS A 425 46.26 -24.19 10.76
N ASP A 426 46.83 -25.40 10.78
CA ASP A 426 47.84 -25.85 9.80
C ASP A 426 47.67 -27.30 9.35
N GLY A 427 46.68 -28.02 9.86
CA GLY A 427 46.43 -29.42 9.53
C GLY A 427 47.38 -30.43 10.20
N CYS A 428 48.30 -30.01 11.06
CA CYS A 428 49.24 -30.91 11.73
C CYS A 428 48.51 -31.92 12.63
N GLN A 429 48.87 -33.20 12.52
CA GLN A 429 48.26 -34.28 13.29
C GLN A 429 49.17 -34.80 14.41
N GLY A 430 48.57 -35.28 15.49
CA GLY A 430 49.27 -35.99 16.56
C GLY A 430 48.46 -36.06 17.85
N TRP A 431 49.16 -36.28 18.97
CA TRP A 431 48.58 -36.40 20.31
C TRP A 431 48.82 -35.13 21.12
N ALA A 432 47.74 -34.56 21.67
CA ALA A 432 47.80 -33.43 22.58
C ALA A 432 47.23 -33.82 23.96
N THR A 433 47.71 -33.18 25.01
CA THR A 433 47.22 -33.43 26.38
C THR A 433 45.92 -32.67 26.60
N GLU A 434 44.87 -33.37 27.03
CA GLU A 434 43.58 -32.77 27.42
C GLU A 434 43.59 -32.40 28.90
N LEU A 435 43.90 -33.36 29.77
CA LEU A 435 44.00 -33.19 31.21
C LEU A 435 45.37 -33.65 31.71
N GLY A 436 46.09 -32.75 32.38
CA GLY A 436 47.35 -33.05 33.05
C GLY A 436 47.17 -33.81 34.37
N ASN A 437 48.25 -34.39 34.87
CA ASN A 437 48.28 -35.23 36.07
C ASN A 437 47.95 -34.50 37.38
N THR A 438 48.06 -33.17 37.38
CA THR A 438 47.69 -32.27 38.49
C THR A 438 46.29 -31.67 38.33
N GLY A 439 45.50 -32.15 37.37
CA GLY A 439 44.16 -31.65 37.07
C GLY A 439 44.12 -30.40 36.19
N GLY A 440 45.26 -29.98 35.63
CA GLY A 440 45.30 -28.86 34.69
C GLY A 440 44.64 -29.21 33.35
N VAL A 441 43.60 -28.48 32.96
CA VAL A 441 42.96 -28.61 31.64
C VAL A 441 43.76 -27.82 30.60
N PHE A 442 44.21 -28.52 29.56
CA PHE A 442 44.96 -27.96 28.43
C PHE A 442 44.11 -27.89 27.17
N LEU A 443 43.23 -28.88 26.97
CA LEU A 443 42.22 -28.87 25.93
C LEU A 443 40.84 -28.91 26.57
N GLU A 444 39.96 -28.00 26.18
CA GLU A 444 38.58 -27.92 26.66
C GLU A 444 37.66 -28.39 25.54
N ALA A 445 36.96 -29.51 25.75
CA ALA A 445 36.00 -30.03 24.77
C ALA A 445 34.82 -29.07 24.58
N GLY A 446 34.35 -28.93 23.34
CA GLY A 446 33.22 -28.06 22.99
C GLY A 446 31.91 -28.84 22.88
N GLU A 447 30.81 -28.22 23.29
CA GLU A 447 29.44 -28.70 23.04
C GLU A 447 28.97 -28.41 21.61
N ASP A 448 29.46 -27.32 21.01
CA ASP A 448 28.98 -26.76 19.74
C ASP A 448 29.91 -27.07 18.55
N ARG A 449 29.41 -26.91 17.33
CA ARG A 449 30.10 -27.19 16.05
C ARG A 449 31.15 -26.12 15.63
N GLY A 450 31.58 -25.28 16.57
CA GLY A 450 32.45 -24.12 16.32
C GLY A 450 31.63 -22.88 15.97
N LEU A 451 31.55 -21.94 16.91
CA LEU A 451 30.79 -20.70 16.79
C LEU A 451 31.74 -19.50 16.84
N TYR A 452 31.62 -18.57 15.91
CA TYR A 452 32.33 -17.30 15.93
C TYR A 452 31.38 -16.12 16.08
N GLU A 453 31.79 -15.11 16.83
CA GLU A 453 31.10 -13.82 16.91
C GLU A 453 31.89 -12.76 16.16
N VAL A 454 31.21 -11.97 15.34
CA VAL A 454 31.79 -10.88 14.58
C VAL A 454 32.18 -9.77 15.56
N VAL A 455 33.45 -9.36 15.56
CA VAL A 455 33.98 -8.31 16.45
C VAL A 455 33.97 -6.94 15.75
N ARG A 456 34.23 -6.94 14.44
CA ARG A 456 34.24 -5.74 13.59
C ARG A 456 33.37 -6.00 12.36
N PRO A 457 32.74 -4.97 11.75
CA PRO A 457 31.94 -5.18 10.54
C PRO A 457 32.75 -5.92 9.47
N GLN A 458 32.18 -6.98 8.90
CA GLN A 458 32.85 -7.84 7.91
C GLN A 458 31.91 -8.18 6.76
N VAL A 459 32.48 -8.33 5.57
CA VAL A 459 31.73 -8.82 4.41
C VAL A 459 31.76 -10.35 4.41
N LEU A 460 30.57 -10.95 4.36
CA LEU A 460 30.40 -12.34 3.98
C LEU A 460 30.35 -12.39 2.45
N SER A 461 31.35 -12.99 1.82
CA SER A 461 31.46 -13.09 0.36
C SER A 461 31.06 -14.47 -0.15
N SER A 462 30.60 -14.57 -1.39
CA SER A 462 30.21 -15.86 -1.97
C SER A 462 31.41 -16.77 -2.26
N GLY A 463 32.62 -16.20 -2.41
CA GLY A 463 33.85 -16.92 -2.73
C GLY A 463 34.99 -16.65 -1.75
N PHE A 464 36.01 -17.52 -1.80
CA PHE A 464 37.20 -17.49 -0.95
C PHE A 464 38.13 -16.30 -1.19
N GLU A 465 38.08 -15.67 -2.37
CA GLU A 465 38.89 -14.49 -2.66
C GLU A 465 38.40 -13.27 -1.85
N PRO A 466 39.29 -12.56 -1.12
CA PRO A 466 38.90 -11.44 -0.25
C PRO A 466 38.42 -10.22 -1.04
N THR A 467 38.79 -10.12 -2.32
CA THR A 467 38.40 -9.04 -3.23
C THR A 467 37.84 -9.60 -4.53
N GLY A 468 36.94 -8.86 -5.19
CA GLY A 468 36.36 -9.26 -6.48
C GLY A 468 35.28 -10.33 -6.39
N THR A 469 34.91 -10.78 -5.19
CA THR A 469 33.80 -11.71 -4.95
C THR A 469 32.53 -10.95 -4.59
N PRO A 470 31.36 -11.38 -5.10
CA PRO A 470 30.08 -10.79 -4.73
C PRO A 470 29.83 -10.83 -3.21
N PRO A 471 29.43 -9.72 -2.58
CA PRO A 471 29.02 -9.73 -1.18
C PRO A 471 27.67 -10.43 -1.04
N VAL A 472 27.59 -11.42 -0.15
CA VAL A 472 26.34 -12.07 0.26
C VAL A 472 25.65 -11.21 1.32
N ARG A 473 26.41 -10.75 2.33
CA ARG A 473 25.88 -9.98 3.45
C ARG A 473 26.96 -9.12 4.10
N MET A 474 26.56 -7.96 4.60
CA MET A 474 27.39 -7.18 5.55
C MET A 474 27.05 -7.62 6.97
N LEU A 475 28.02 -8.22 7.64
CA LEU A 475 27.91 -8.68 9.02
C LEU A 475 28.23 -7.55 9.99
N LYS A 476 27.48 -7.49 11.08
CA LYS A 476 27.62 -6.49 12.15
C LYS A 476 28.31 -7.11 13.37
N PRO A 477 29.01 -6.30 14.20
CA PRO A 477 29.49 -6.77 15.49
C PRO A 477 28.36 -7.43 16.30
N GLY A 478 28.63 -8.61 16.86
CA GLY A 478 27.66 -9.44 17.58
C GLY A 478 26.93 -10.48 16.72
N ASP A 479 27.02 -10.41 15.39
CA ASP A 479 26.49 -11.47 14.52
C ASP A 479 27.26 -12.78 14.80
N LYS A 480 26.51 -13.89 14.88
CA LYS A 480 27.05 -15.21 15.21
C LYS A 480 27.12 -16.10 13.98
N LEU A 481 28.21 -16.84 13.84
CA LEU A 481 28.54 -17.60 12.65
C LEU A 481 28.87 -19.06 13.02
N ASP A 482 28.11 -20.00 12.47
CA ASP A 482 28.43 -21.43 12.55
C ASP A 482 29.46 -21.77 11.48
N VAL A 483 30.59 -22.35 11.89
CA VAL A 483 31.68 -22.70 10.98
C VAL A 483 31.26 -23.88 10.10
N LEU A 484 31.40 -23.71 8.79
CA LEU A 484 31.22 -24.77 7.80
C LEU A 484 32.57 -25.35 7.39
N ASP A 485 33.52 -24.47 7.07
CA ASP A 485 34.92 -24.81 6.81
C ASP A 485 35.83 -23.88 7.63
N TRP A 486 36.78 -24.48 8.32
CA TRP A 486 37.69 -23.79 9.24
C TRP A 486 38.78 -22.99 8.50
N ASP A 487 39.78 -22.54 9.26
CA ASP A 487 40.84 -21.64 8.84
C ASP A 487 41.47 -22.04 7.49
N LYS A 488 41.38 -21.12 6.53
CA LYS A 488 42.11 -21.19 5.26
C LYS A 488 42.83 -19.86 5.03
N GLU A 489 44.15 -19.94 4.93
CA GLU A 489 44.99 -18.77 4.64
C GLU A 489 44.95 -18.42 3.15
N HIS A 490 44.78 -17.14 2.86
CA HIS A 490 44.89 -16.62 1.50
C HIS A 490 46.31 -16.11 1.26
N GLU A 491 47.09 -16.86 0.46
CA GLU A 491 48.53 -16.64 0.23
C GLU A 491 48.88 -15.21 -0.20
N GLY A 492 48.03 -14.56 -1.01
CA GLY A 492 48.31 -13.22 -1.54
C GLY A 492 48.11 -12.07 -0.55
N SER A 493 47.32 -12.28 0.52
CA SER A 493 47.01 -11.23 1.50
C SER A 493 47.38 -11.59 2.94
N GLY A 494 47.78 -12.83 3.21
CA GLY A 494 48.02 -13.35 4.56
C GLY A 494 46.77 -13.34 5.45
N MET A 495 45.58 -13.15 4.88
CA MET A 495 44.33 -13.17 5.63
C MET A 495 43.89 -14.61 5.87
N VAL A 496 43.48 -14.93 7.09
CA VAL A 496 42.82 -16.20 7.40
C VAL A 496 41.32 -16.00 7.26
N ARG A 497 40.70 -16.82 6.41
CA ARG A 497 39.26 -16.81 6.17
C ARG A 497 38.65 -18.13 6.59
N ILE A 498 37.39 -18.07 7.01
CA ILE A 498 36.57 -19.24 7.30
C ILE A 498 35.34 -19.22 6.40
N ARG A 499 34.78 -20.38 6.09
CA ARG A 499 33.45 -20.47 5.50
C ARG A 499 32.46 -20.70 6.62
N ALA A 500 31.43 -19.87 6.69
CA ALA A 500 30.47 -19.93 7.78
C ALA A 500 29.05 -19.63 7.32
N LYS A 501 28.09 -20.02 8.14
CA LYS A 501 26.65 -19.78 8.01
C LYS A 501 26.21 -18.81 9.11
N LEU A 502 25.39 -17.83 8.77
CA LEU A 502 24.86 -16.88 9.75
C LEU A 502 23.83 -17.58 10.64
N VAL A 503 24.04 -17.56 11.95
CA VAL A 503 23.12 -18.15 12.93
C VAL A 503 21.80 -17.40 12.89
N GLY A 504 20.69 -18.13 12.73
CA GLY A 504 19.35 -17.57 12.61
C GLY A 504 18.86 -17.42 11.16
N GLU A 505 19.76 -17.40 10.17
CA GLU A 505 19.40 -17.25 8.75
C GLU A 505 20.07 -18.33 7.90
N ASP A 506 19.44 -19.50 7.84
CA ASP A 506 20.13 -20.70 7.36
C ASP A 506 20.57 -20.69 5.90
N ARG A 507 19.97 -19.82 5.09
CA ARG A 507 20.30 -19.66 3.67
C ARG A 507 21.49 -18.74 3.43
N ILE A 508 21.95 -18.02 4.45
CA ILE A 508 23.07 -17.09 4.35
C ILE A 508 24.35 -17.79 4.77
N SER A 509 25.16 -18.20 3.80
CA SER A 509 26.50 -18.73 4.01
C SER A 509 27.49 -18.14 3.03
N GLY A 510 28.77 -18.18 3.39
CA GLY A 510 29.84 -17.64 2.57
C GLY A 510 31.18 -17.63 3.28
N TRP A 511 32.16 -16.95 2.71
CA TRP A 511 33.49 -16.76 3.27
C TRP A 511 33.59 -15.43 3.99
N VAL A 512 34.22 -15.42 5.15
CA VAL A 512 34.44 -14.23 5.98
C VAL A 512 35.88 -14.23 6.48
N THR A 513 36.46 -13.03 6.60
CA THR A 513 37.82 -12.89 7.15
C THR A 513 37.78 -13.01 8.66
N LYS A 514 38.48 -14.02 9.19
CA LYS A 514 38.67 -14.27 10.61
C LYS A 514 39.79 -13.40 11.18
N MET A 515 40.91 -13.33 10.46
CA MET A 515 42.14 -12.68 10.91
C MET A 515 42.84 -11.98 9.74
N LEU A 516 43.39 -10.80 10.00
CA LEU A 516 44.22 -10.07 9.04
C LEU A 516 45.68 -10.54 9.09
N GLN A 517 46.49 -10.07 8.14
CA GLN A 517 47.92 -10.39 8.05
C GLN A 517 48.72 -9.95 9.30
N ASP A 518 48.28 -8.88 9.96
CA ASP A 518 48.88 -8.36 11.20
C ASP A 518 48.35 -9.07 12.47
N GLU A 519 47.75 -10.25 12.30
CA GLU A 519 47.11 -11.06 13.35
C GLU A 519 45.91 -10.38 14.03
N THR A 520 45.40 -9.27 13.50
CA THR A 520 44.18 -8.65 14.03
C THR A 520 42.98 -9.56 13.83
N MET A 521 42.39 -10.00 14.94
CA MET A 521 41.17 -10.81 14.95
C MET A 521 39.93 -9.96 14.63
N LEU A 522 39.18 -10.38 13.62
CA LEU A 522 37.91 -9.78 13.18
C LEU A 522 36.72 -10.60 13.66
N LEU A 523 36.95 -11.88 13.97
CA LEU A 523 36.00 -12.80 14.56
C LEU A 523 36.57 -13.33 15.89
N LYS A 524 35.71 -13.54 16.88
CA LYS A 524 36.07 -14.12 18.17
C LYS A 524 35.44 -15.50 18.31
N LEU A 525 36.22 -16.51 18.67
CA LEU A 525 35.69 -17.83 18.96
C LEU A 525 34.79 -17.77 20.20
N VAL A 526 33.55 -18.22 20.07
CA VAL A 526 32.61 -18.39 21.17
C VAL A 526 32.64 -19.86 21.56
N TRP A 527 33.36 -20.17 22.63
CA TRP A 527 33.50 -21.53 23.12
C TRP A 527 32.50 -21.82 24.23
N ARG A 528 31.73 -22.91 24.07
CA ARG A 528 30.92 -23.48 25.14
C ARG A 528 31.58 -24.77 25.61
N PRO A 529 32.19 -24.77 26.80
CA PRO A 529 32.78 -25.96 27.37
C PRO A 529 31.70 -27.02 27.51
N SER A 530 32.01 -28.25 27.13
CA SER A 530 31.14 -29.37 27.42
C SER A 530 31.02 -29.53 28.93
N LYS A 531 29.78 -29.47 29.44
CA LYS A 531 29.48 -29.84 30.82
C LYS A 531 29.75 -31.34 30.94
N LYS A 532 30.96 -31.71 31.35
CA LYS A 532 31.27 -33.09 31.76
C LYS A 532 30.16 -33.55 32.73
N ALA A 533 29.48 -34.63 32.38
CA ALA A 533 28.63 -35.37 33.31
C ALA A 533 29.48 -36.01 34.40
#